data_AF-A0A9D9PA01-F1
#
_entry.id   AF-A0A9D9PA01-F1
#
_cell.length_a   1.000
_cell.length_b   1.000
_cell.length_c   1.000
_cell.angle_alpha   90.00
_cell.angle_beta   90.00
_cell.angle_gamma   90.00
#
_symmetry.space_group_name_H-M   'P 1'
#
loop_
_entity.id
_entity.type
_entity.pdbx_description
1 polymer ?
#
loop_
_entity_poly.entity_id
_entity_poly.type
_entity_poly.pdbx_seq_one_letter_code
_entity_poly.pdbx_strand_id
1 'polypeptide(L)'
;MQQCAEKYLKAYLIFHGKEYPKTHRLAVLTSLCSHINLEFQNLMTWGVDRLSRYAATLRYGEEFYMPGFEETQEAMELTEKTRTFVLGRLRRDGLTPED
;
A
#
# COMPACT_ATOMS: atom_id res chain seq x y z
N MET A 1 -2.22 2.21 -9.13
CA MET A 1 -1.96 1.05 -8.25
C MET A 1 -1.23 1.48 -6.98
N GLN A 2 0.03 1.92 -7.03
CA GLN A 2 0.79 2.41 -5.85
C GLN A 2 0.04 3.43 -4.99
N GLN A 3 -0.46 4.52 -5.58
CA GLN A 3 -1.16 5.59 -4.85
C GLN A 3 -2.42 5.11 -4.13
N CYS A 4 -3.06 4.06 -4.63
CA CYS A 4 -4.22 3.45 -3.98
C CYS A 4 -3.78 2.73 -2.70
N ALA A 5 -2.77 1.86 -2.79
CA ALA A 5 -2.19 1.19 -1.63
C ALA A 5 -1.64 2.22 -0.61
N GLU A 6 -0.98 3.28 -1.08
CA GLU A 6 -0.45 4.36 -0.23
C GLU A 6 -1.54 5.01 0.62
N LYS A 7 -2.68 5.37 0.01
CA LYS A 7 -3.81 6.00 0.71
C LYS A 7 -4.38 5.10 1.80
N TYR A 8 -4.53 3.79 1.54
CA TYR A 8 -5.04 2.86 2.56
C TYR A 8 -4.07 2.71 3.73
N LEU A 9 -2.77 2.56 3.48
CA LEU A 9 -1.78 2.48 4.56
C LEU A 9 -1.77 3.76 5.40
N LYS A 10 -1.83 4.94 4.76
CA LYS A 10 -1.92 6.22 5.47
C LYS A 10 -3.21 6.35 6.26
N ALA A 11 -4.34 5.91 5.72
CA ALA A 11 -5.61 5.90 6.44
C ALA A 11 -5.54 5.06 7.72
N TYR A 12 -4.89 3.89 7.67
CA TYR A 12 -4.65 3.08 8.87
C TYR A 12 -3.83 3.82 9.93
N LEU A 13 -2.73 4.47 9.52
CA LEU A 13 -1.89 5.25 10.44
C LEU A 13 -2.68 6.40 11.07
N ILE A 14 -3.46 7.14 10.27
CA ILE A 14 -4.31 8.25 10.73
C ILE A 14 -5.36 7.76 11.72
N PHE A 15 -6.06 6.67 11.41
CA PHE A 15 -7.08 6.08 12.27
C PHE A 15 -6.54 5.73 13.66
N HIS A 16 -5.29 5.26 13.74
CA HIS A 16 -4.61 4.97 15.00
C HIS A 16 -3.84 6.15 15.60
N GLY A 17 -4.06 7.38 15.11
CA GLY A 17 -3.42 8.59 15.63
C GLY A 17 -1.89 8.61 15.46
N LYS A 18 -1.36 7.89 14.47
CA LYS A 18 0.08 7.85 14.16
C LYS A 18 0.40 8.79 13.00
N GLU A 19 1.33 9.71 13.26
CA GLU A 19 1.94 10.51 12.20
C GLU A 19 2.81 9.63 11.29
N TYR A 20 2.93 10.03 10.03
CA TYR A 20 3.79 9.36 9.05
C TYR A 20 4.64 10.39 8.29
N PRO A 21 5.87 10.02 7.89
CA PRO A 21 6.74 10.92 7.15
C PRO A 21 6.19 11.23 5.76
N LYS A 22 6.58 12.38 5.17
CA LYS A 22 6.28 12.72 3.77
C LYS A 22 7.05 11.81 2.80
N THR A 23 6.58 10.57 2.67
CA THR A 23 7.15 9.52 1.83
C THR A 23 6.08 8.85 0.97
N HIS A 24 6.49 8.40 -0.21
CA HIS A 24 5.69 7.57 -1.12
C HIS A 24 6.14 6.09 -1.09
N ARG A 25 7.08 5.75 -0.20
CA ARG A 25 7.64 4.40 -0.11
C ARG A 25 6.69 3.50 0.68
N LEU A 26 6.02 2.59 -0.01
CA LEU A 26 5.06 1.67 0.63
C LEU A 26 5.73 0.81 1.71
N ALA A 27 6.98 0.37 1.51
CA ALA A 27 7.73 -0.38 2.52
C ALA A 27 7.85 0.37 3.86
N VAL A 28 8.04 1.69 3.83
CA VAL A 28 8.13 2.53 5.05
C VAL A 28 6.76 2.58 5.73
N LEU A 29 5.70 2.85 4.96
CA LEU A 29 4.34 2.94 5.51
C LEU A 29 3.88 1.59 6.08
N THR A 30 4.12 0.48 5.39
CA THR A 30 3.81 -0.87 5.87
C THR A 30 4.56 -1.21 7.15
N SER A 31 5.85 -0.85 7.24
CA SER A 31 6.63 -1.04 8.48
C SER A 31 6.03 -0.22 9.63
N LEU A 32 5.63 1.03 9.40
CA LEU A 32 4.97 1.84 10.42
C LEU A 32 3.64 1.20 10.89
N CYS A 33 2.82 0.71 9.97
CA CYS A 33 1.60 -0.01 10.33
C CYS A 33 1.90 -1.29 11.12
N SER A 34 3.00 -1.98 10.83
CA SER A 34 3.40 -3.20 11.54
C SER A 34 3.75 -2.98 13.01
N HIS A 35 4.15 -1.77 13.39
CA HIS A 35 4.33 -1.41 14.81
C HIS A 35 3.01 -1.26 15.56
N ILE A 36 1.88 -1.07 14.86
CA ILE A 36 0.54 -1.05 15.43
C ILE A 36 -0.03 -2.47 15.43
N ASN A 37 0.07 -3.16 14.29
CA ASN A 37 -0.44 -4.52 14.13
C ASN A 37 0.51 -5.36 13.26
N LEU A 38 1.09 -6.41 13.85
CA LEU A 38 2.08 -7.28 13.21
C LEU A 38 1.58 -7.96 11.93
N GLU A 39 0.26 -8.13 11.75
CA GLU A 39 -0.29 -8.71 10.51
C GLU A 39 0.06 -7.88 9.26
N PHE A 40 0.41 -6.60 9.40
CA PHE A 40 0.89 -5.79 8.27
C PHE A 40 2.20 -6.29 7.67
N GLN A 41 2.97 -7.14 8.38
CA GLN A 41 4.12 -7.84 7.79
C GLN A 41 3.71 -8.73 6.61
N ASN A 42 2.46 -9.21 6.57
CA ASN A 42 1.94 -9.97 5.43
C ASN A 42 1.99 -9.18 4.12
N LEU A 43 1.79 -7.85 4.18
CA LEU A 43 1.87 -6.99 3.00
C LEU A 43 3.29 -6.93 2.42
N MET A 44 4.32 -6.98 3.28
CA MET A 44 5.71 -7.09 2.83
C MET A 44 5.97 -8.45 2.18
N THR A 45 5.47 -9.53 2.79
CA THR A 45 5.56 -10.89 2.23
C THR A 45 4.86 -11.00 0.87
N TRP A 46 3.74 -10.28 0.67
CA TRP A 46 3.03 -10.23 -0.62
C TRP A 46 3.70 -9.33 -1.65
N GLY A 47 4.74 -8.57 -1.27
CA GLY A 47 5.49 -7.71 -2.19
C GLY A 47 4.84 -6.36 -2.49
N VAL A 48 4.06 -5.78 -1.56
CA VAL A 48 3.43 -4.46 -1.73
C VAL A 48 4.45 -3.36 -2.03
N ASP A 49 5.68 -3.49 -1.55
CA ASP A 49 6.78 -2.57 -1.86
C ASP A 49 7.10 -2.50 -3.37
N ARG A 50 6.86 -3.59 -4.11
CA ARG A 50 7.10 -3.66 -5.57
C ARG A 50 6.22 -2.69 -6.34
N LEU A 51 5.02 -2.37 -5.84
CA LEU A 51 4.13 -1.35 -6.41
C LEU A 51 4.82 0.03 -6.47
N SER A 52 5.78 0.31 -5.58
CA SER A 52 6.54 1.58 -5.56
C SER A 52 7.57 1.66 -6.68
N ARG A 53 8.10 0.52 -7.16
CA ARG A 53 9.09 0.48 -8.25
C ARG A 53 8.46 0.84 -9.59
N TYR A 54 7.26 0.35 -9.87
CA TYR A 54 6.54 0.66 -11.11
C TYR A 54 6.30 2.16 -11.31
N ALA A 55 6.03 2.91 -10.25
CA ALA A 55 5.80 4.35 -10.35
C ALA A 55 7.07 5.20 -10.49
N ALA A 56 8.22 4.68 -10.05
CA ALA A 56 9.52 5.35 -10.18
C ALA A 56 10.11 5.15 -11.58
N THR A 57 10.01 3.92 -12.14
CA THR A 57 10.53 3.60 -13.48
C THR A 57 9.81 4.36 -14.60
N LEU A 58 8.53 4.67 -14.42
CA LEU A 58 7.74 5.48 -15.37
C LEU A 58 8.18 6.96 -15.45
N ARG A 59 8.97 7.46 -14.49
CA ARG A 59 9.28 8.90 -14.38
C ARG A 59 10.66 9.30 -14.88
N TYR A 60 11.62 8.37 -15.04
CA TYR A 60 13.00 8.69 -15.44
C TYR A 60 13.64 7.58 -16.28
N GLY A 61 13.01 7.19 -17.39
CA GLY A 61 13.62 6.33 -18.40
C GLY A 61 13.46 6.95 -19.77
N GLU A 62 14.57 7.12 -20.49
CA GLU A 62 14.61 7.58 -21.88
C GLU A 62 13.90 6.62 -22.87
N GLU A 63 13.40 5.49 -22.37
CA GLU A 63 12.45 4.59 -23.02
C GLU A 63 11.15 4.53 -22.20
N PHE A 64 10.01 4.73 -22.85
CA PHE A 64 8.68 4.51 -22.26
C PHE A 64 8.54 3.05 -21.83
N TYR A 65 8.80 2.75 -20.55
CA TYR A 65 8.48 1.45 -19.97
C TYR A 65 6.96 1.29 -19.86
N MET A 66 6.36 0.61 -20.84
CA MET A 66 4.97 0.17 -20.73
C MET A 66 4.96 -1.20 -20.04
N PRO A 67 4.38 -1.32 -18.84
CA PRO A 67 4.29 -2.61 -18.17
C PRO A 67 3.49 -3.59 -19.04
N GLY A 68 3.89 -4.86 -19.01
CA GLY A 68 3.15 -5.92 -19.68
C GLY A 68 1.74 -6.11 -19.08
N PHE A 69 0.90 -6.86 -19.80
CA PHE A 69 -0.43 -7.24 -19.30
C PHE A 69 -0.34 -7.99 -17.97
N GLU A 70 0.58 -8.96 -17.87
CA GLU A 70 0.79 -9.77 -16.66
C GLU A 70 1.22 -8.89 -15.48
N GLU A 71 2.21 -8.01 -15.67
CA GLU A 71 2.66 -7.10 -14.61
C GLU A 71 1.56 -6.15 -14.14
N THR A 72 0.74 -5.68 -15.08
CA THR A 72 -0.41 -4.82 -14.77
C THR A 72 -1.44 -5.58 -13.96
N GLN A 73 -1.74 -6.82 -14.33
CA GLN A 73 -2.68 -7.68 -13.63
C GLN A 73 -2.18 -8.00 -12.22
N GLU A 74 -0.92 -8.43 -12.06
CA GLU A 74 -0.31 -8.69 -10.76
C GLU A 74 -0.37 -7.47 -9.84
N ALA A 75 -0.07 -6.28 -10.38
CA ALA A 75 -0.10 -5.05 -9.61
C ALA A 75 -1.53 -4.65 -9.22
N MET A 76 -2.55 -4.96 -10.04
CA MET A 76 -3.96 -4.76 -9.72
C MET A 76 -4.40 -5.70 -8.59
N GLU A 77 -4.11 -7.00 -8.72
CA GLU A 77 -4.45 -8.02 -7.73
C GLU A 77 -3.83 -7.69 -6.37
N LEU A 78 -2.55 -7.31 -6.36
CA LEU A 78 -1.85 -6.92 -5.13
C LEU A 78 -2.43 -5.65 -4.50
N THR A 79 -2.87 -4.69 -5.32
CA THR A 79 -3.55 -3.48 -4.85
C THR A 79 -4.89 -3.83 -4.19
N GLU A 80 -5.72 -4.67 -4.81
CA GLU A 80 -7.03 -5.06 -4.27
C GLU A 80 -6.87 -5.90 -2.99
N LYS A 81 -5.89 -6.79 -2.96
CA LYS A 81 -5.55 -7.57 -1.77
C LYS A 81 -5.13 -6.67 -0.61
N THR A 82 -4.31 -5.65 -0.88
CA THR A 82 -3.90 -4.65 0.10
C THR A 82 -5.10 -3.86 0.63
N ARG A 83 -5.95 -3.37 -0.29
CA ARG A 83 -7.18 -2.65 0.06
C ARG A 83 -8.08 -3.48 0.97
N THR A 84 -8.38 -4.72 0.58
CA THR A 84 -9.26 -5.62 1.33
C THR A 84 -8.69 -5.91 2.72
N PHE A 85 -7.39 -6.17 2.81
CA PHE A 85 -6.71 -6.39 4.08
C PHE A 85 -6.82 -5.17 5.01
N VAL A 86 -6.46 -3.97 4.52
CA VAL A 86 -6.45 -2.75 5.35
C VAL A 86 -7.86 -2.37 5.79
N LEU A 87 -8.86 -2.41 4.89
CA LEU A 87 -10.26 -2.16 5.26
C LEU A 87 -10.78 -3.18 6.27
N GLY A 88 -10.41 -4.45 6.11
CA GLY A 88 -10.76 -5.50 7.07
C GLY A 88 -10.11 -5.28 8.45
N ARG A 89 -8.91 -4.71 8.50
CA ARG A 89 -8.24 -4.30 9.75
C ARG A 89 -8.95 -3.11 10.38
N LEU A 90 -9.14 -2.02 9.63
CA LEU A 90 -9.86 -0.83 10.08
C LEU A 90 -11.23 -1.17 10.69
N ARG A 91 -12.03 -2.01 10.03
CA ARG A 91 -13.34 -2.44 10.56
C ARG A 91 -13.24 -3.26 11.85
N ARG A 92 -12.24 -4.15 11.97
CA ARG A 92 -12.01 -4.90 13.22
C ARG A 92 -11.51 -3.99 14.35
N ASP A 93 -10.81 -2.92 13.99
CA ASP A 93 -10.25 -1.94 14.91
C ASP A 93 -11.26 -0.82 15.25
N GLY A 94 -12.49 -0.88 14.69
CA GLY A 94 -13.63 -0.05 15.08
C GLY A 94 -14.08 1.00 14.07
N LEU A 95 -13.52 1.04 12.84
CA LEU A 95 -13.98 1.96 11.80
C LEU A 95 -15.44 1.67 11.45
N THR A 96 -16.30 2.67 11.64
CA THR A 96 -17.72 2.58 11.30
C THR A 96 -17.97 3.13 9.89
N PRO A 97 -19.08 2.78 9.22
CA PRO A 97 -19.41 3.32 7.91
C PRO A 97 -19.67 4.84 7.88
N GLU A 98 -19.72 5.48 9.04
CA GLU A 98 -20.07 6.89 9.24
C GLU A 98 -18.83 7.80 9.35
N ASP A 99 -17.63 7.21 9.47
CA ASP A 99 -16.31 7.88 9.50
C ASP A 99 -15.73 8.16 8.10
#